data_AF-A0A1V3KMD9-F1
#
_entry.id   AF-A0A1V3KMD9-F1
#
_cell.length_a   1.000
_cell.length_b   1.000
_cell.length_c   1.000
_cell.angle_alpha   90.00
_cell.angle_beta   90.00
_cell.angle_gamma   90.00
#
_symmetry.space_group_name_H-M   'P 1'
#
loop_
_entity.id
_entity.type
_entity.pdbx_description
1 polymer ?
#
loop_
_entity_poly.entity_id
_entity_poly.type
_entity_poly.pdbx_seq_one_letter_code
_entity_poly.pdbx_strand_id
1 'polypeptide(L)'
;MKKRLLFSDAVQISYSRLKMANYYFQEQREIAKQRDTDDGKIYREYRSLPFIKKAYFEQAVIILCTLFEKTNPVSLLRLRESLDKEGIPVQKFDDDFKDFERIYNGLKTIRDKSIAHFESSDIEQFYSAANITSSDIDSLFLALLSYLKYLVRLSGVHLGYELTFSYNADYEIKQIYSKLK
;
A
#
# COMPACT_ATOMS: atom_id res chain seq x y z
N MET A 1 28.74 -2.61 -15.88
CA MET A 1 28.37 -1.63 -14.82
C MET A 1 26.86 -1.56 -14.71
N LYS A 2 26.26 -1.86 -13.55
CA LYS A 2 24.83 -1.58 -13.31
C LYS A 2 24.66 -0.06 -13.19
N LYS A 3 23.79 0.54 -14.00
CA LYS A 3 23.45 1.97 -13.94
C LYS A 3 22.87 2.26 -12.55
N ARG A 4 23.49 3.16 -11.77
CA ARG A 4 23.00 3.54 -10.44
C ARG A 4 21.72 4.37 -10.64
N LEU A 5 20.65 3.98 -9.97
CA LEU A 5 19.37 4.71 -10.00
C LEU A 5 19.56 6.08 -9.31
N LEU A 6 19.04 7.15 -9.89
CA LEU A 6 19.06 8.48 -9.26
C LEU A 6 18.08 8.52 -8.07
N PHE A 7 18.35 9.38 -7.09
CA PHE A 7 17.46 9.54 -5.93
C PHE A 7 16.03 9.94 -6.36
N SER A 8 15.90 10.88 -7.29
CA SER A 8 14.61 11.32 -7.86
C SER A 8 13.83 10.15 -8.46
N ASP A 9 14.50 9.29 -9.23
CA ASP A 9 13.88 8.14 -9.88
C ASP A 9 13.42 7.12 -8.84
N ALA A 10 14.25 6.88 -7.82
CA ALA A 10 13.93 5.98 -6.72
C ALA A 10 12.70 6.48 -5.95
N VAL A 11 12.63 7.78 -5.61
CA VAL A 11 11.47 8.38 -4.96
C VAL A 11 10.21 8.25 -5.82
N GLN A 12 10.30 8.55 -7.11
CA GLN A 12 9.15 8.44 -8.02
C GLN A 12 8.63 7.00 -8.09
N ILE A 13 9.51 6.01 -8.13
CA ILE A 13 9.12 4.59 -8.13
C ILE A 13 8.47 4.21 -6.80
N SER A 14 9.07 4.58 -5.66
CA SER A 14 8.50 4.30 -4.33
C SER A 14 7.12 4.94 -4.16
N TYR A 15 6.98 6.20 -4.57
CA TYR A 15 5.71 6.92 -4.54
C TYR A 15 4.66 6.29 -5.47
N SER A 16 5.04 5.91 -6.69
CA SER A 16 4.12 5.25 -7.62
C SER A 16 3.60 3.93 -7.06
N ARG A 17 4.48 3.14 -6.43
CA ARG A 17 4.09 1.90 -5.73
C ARG A 17 3.15 2.19 -4.57
N LEU A 18 3.47 3.18 -3.74
CA LEU A 18 2.62 3.58 -2.63
C LEU A 18 1.22 4.02 -3.11
N LYS A 19 1.16 4.78 -4.21
CA LYS A 19 -0.08 5.20 -4.85
C LYS A 19 -0.90 4.00 -5.36
N MET A 20 -0.25 3.03 -6.00
CA MET A 20 -0.90 1.79 -6.46
C MET A 20 -1.48 0.98 -5.29
N ALA A 21 -0.70 0.79 -4.22
CA ALA A 21 -1.18 0.07 -3.05
C ALA A 21 -2.38 0.77 -2.41
N ASN A 22 -2.32 2.10 -2.27
CA ASN A 22 -3.44 2.89 -1.76
C ASN A 22 -4.69 2.74 -2.63
N TYR A 23 -4.52 2.81 -3.96
CA TYR A 23 -5.60 2.62 -4.92
C TYR A 23 -6.28 1.25 -4.74
N TYR A 24 -5.51 0.16 -4.68
CA TYR A 24 -6.08 -1.18 -4.50
C TYR A 24 -6.78 -1.36 -3.15
N PHE A 25 -6.28 -0.75 -2.07
CA PHE A 25 -7.00 -0.71 -0.79
C PHE A 25 -8.33 0.03 -0.89
N GLN A 26 -8.38 1.13 -1.63
CA GLN A 26 -9.60 1.89 -1.85
C GLN A 26 -10.62 1.10 -2.69
N GLU A 27 -10.19 0.50 -3.81
CA GLU A 27 -11.04 -0.38 -4.64
C GLU A 27 -11.64 -1.52 -3.81
N GLN A 28 -10.82 -2.18 -2.99
CA GLN A 28 -11.28 -3.24 -2.08
C GLN A 28 -12.35 -2.75 -1.10
N ARG A 29 -12.21 -1.55 -0.55
CA ARG A 29 -13.18 -0.97 0.39
C ARG A 29 -14.50 -0.63 -0.30
N GLU A 30 -14.45 -0.10 -1.52
CA GLU A 30 -15.66 0.21 -2.29
C GLU A 30 -16.42 -1.05 -2.69
N ILE A 31 -15.70 -2.09 -3.11
CA ILE A 31 -16.21 -3.45 -3.29
C ILE A 31 -16.95 -3.90 -2.02
N ALA A 32 -16.31 -3.83 -0.84
CA ALA A 32 -16.93 -4.24 0.42
C ALA A 32 -18.21 -3.45 0.74
N LYS A 33 -18.20 -2.12 0.62
CA LYS A 33 -19.40 -1.28 0.83
C LYS A 33 -20.55 -1.66 -0.10
N GLN A 34 -20.25 -1.99 -1.36
CA GLN A 34 -21.28 -2.37 -2.33
C GLN A 34 -21.93 -3.71 -1.98
N ARG A 35 -21.16 -4.68 -1.47
CA ARG A 35 -21.69 -5.94 -0.94
C ARG A 35 -22.72 -5.68 0.16
N ASP A 36 -22.42 -4.75 1.06
CA ASP A 36 -23.30 -4.45 2.19
C ASP A 36 -24.62 -3.78 1.72
N THR A 37 -24.60 -3.05 0.61
CA THR A 37 -25.83 -2.41 0.06
C THR A 37 -26.82 -3.37 -0.61
N ASP A 38 -26.38 -4.50 -1.18
CA ASP A 38 -27.26 -5.43 -1.92
C ASP A 38 -27.27 -6.85 -1.34
N ASP A 39 -26.80 -7.02 -0.09
CA ASP A 39 -26.58 -8.31 0.57
C ASP A 39 -25.68 -9.25 -0.27
N GLY A 40 -24.75 -8.68 -1.03
CA GLY A 40 -23.86 -9.41 -1.91
C GLY A 40 -24.57 -10.09 -3.09
N LYS A 41 -25.75 -9.62 -3.52
CA LYS A 41 -26.47 -10.16 -4.67
C LYS A 41 -25.58 -10.23 -5.91
N ILE A 42 -24.90 -9.13 -6.25
CA ILE A 42 -23.97 -9.08 -7.39
C ILE A 42 -22.79 -10.07 -7.22
N TYR A 43 -22.32 -10.33 -6.00
CA TYR A 43 -21.26 -11.32 -5.76
C TYR A 43 -21.71 -12.77 -5.95
N ARG A 44 -22.99 -13.04 -5.65
CA ARG A 44 -23.61 -14.35 -5.87
C ARG A 44 -23.80 -14.62 -7.37
N GLU A 45 -24.17 -13.59 -8.13
CA GLU A 45 -24.36 -13.67 -9.58
C GLU A 45 -23.03 -13.69 -10.35
N TYR A 46 -22.05 -12.88 -9.94
CA TYR A 46 -20.76 -12.74 -10.60
C TYR A 46 -19.63 -13.29 -9.74
N ARG A 47 -19.34 -14.59 -9.94
CA ARG A 47 -18.33 -15.33 -9.18
C ARG A 47 -16.92 -14.75 -9.25
N SER A 48 -16.59 -13.86 -10.20
CA SER A 48 -15.27 -13.24 -10.33
C SER A 48 -15.00 -12.09 -9.34
N LEU A 49 -16.04 -11.43 -8.82
CA LEU A 49 -15.88 -10.25 -7.96
C LEU A 49 -15.21 -10.53 -6.60
N PRO A 50 -15.50 -11.64 -5.89
CA PRO A 50 -14.73 -12.05 -4.72
C PRO A 50 -13.23 -12.22 -5.01
N PHE A 51 -12.87 -12.76 -6.18
CA PHE A 51 -11.48 -12.96 -6.58
C PHE A 51 -10.78 -11.63 -6.86
N ILE A 52 -11.46 -10.69 -7.53
CA ILE A 52 -10.94 -9.35 -7.79
C ILE A 52 -10.71 -8.60 -6.46
N LYS A 53 -11.67 -8.67 -5.53
CA LYS A 53 -11.54 -8.12 -4.16
C LYS A 53 -10.27 -8.63 -3.48
N LYS A 54 -10.08 -9.95 -3.48
CA LYS A 54 -8.93 -10.61 -2.87
C LYS A 54 -7.62 -10.19 -3.56
N ALA A 55 -7.59 -10.23 -4.89
CA ALA A 55 -6.40 -9.86 -5.66
C ALA A 55 -5.95 -8.42 -5.38
N TYR A 56 -6.87 -7.45 -5.32
CA TYR A 56 -6.51 -6.08 -4.96
C TYR A 56 -5.89 -5.99 -3.57
N PHE A 57 -6.51 -6.64 -2.58
CA PHE A 57 -5.98 -6.66 -1.21
C PHE A 57 -4.57 -7.28 -1.14
N GLU A 58 -4.37 -8.43 -1.77
CA GLU A 58 -3.09 -9.12 -1.80
C GLU A 58 -2.00 -8.30 -2.48
N GLN A 59 -2.31 -7.71 -3.64
CA GLN A 59 -1.35 -6.86 -4.35
C GLN A 59 -0.97 -5.64 -3.53
N ALA A 60 -1.94 -5.01 -2.85
CA ALA A 60 -1.65 -3.88 -1.98
C ALA A 60 -0.71 -4.26 -0.83
N VAL A 61 -0.98 -5.38 -0.15
CA VAL A 61 -0.16 -5.91 0.96
C VAL A 61 1.24 -6.28 0.47
N ILE A 62 1.37 -6.92 -0.70
CA ILE A 62 2.66 -7.26 -1.30
C ILE A 62 3.46 -5.99 -1.57
N ILE A 63 2.86 -5.00 -2.24
CA ILE A 63 3.54 -3.74 -2.54
C ILE A 63 4.04 -3.08 -1.26
N LEU A 64 3.20 -2.98 -0.22
CA LEU A 64 3.59 -2.42 1.06
C LEU A 64 4.77 -3.17 1.68
N CYS A 65 4.74 -4.51 1.69
CA CYS A 65 5.86 -5.32 2.18
C CYS A 65 7.17 -4.98 1.45
N THR A 66 7.14 -4.91 0.12
CA THR A 66 8.36 -4.67 -0.68
C THR A 66 8.99 -3.30 -0.43
N LEU A 67 8.23 -2.29 0.00
CA LEU A 67 8.76 -0.95 0.30
C LEU A 67 9.75 -0.94 1.47
N PHE A 68 9.75 -1.98 2.31
CA PHE A 68 10.63 -2.13 3.47
C PHE A 68 11.72 -3.19 3.30
N GLU A 69 11.72 -3.93 2.18
CA GLU A 69 12.69 -4.99 1.94
C GLU A 69 14.08 -4.46 1.58
N LYS A 70 15.13 -4.98 2.23
CA LYS A 70 16.52 -4.57 1.97
C LYS A 70 17.01 -4.92 0.56
N THR A 71 16.45 -5.99 -0.01
CA THR A 71 16.75 -6.49 -1.35
C THR A 71 16.15 -5.62 -2.44
N ASN A 72 15.08 -4.88 -2.14
CA ASN A 72 14.45 -3.97 -3.07
C ASN A 72 15.33 -2.70 -3.25
N PRO A 73 15.81 -2.40 -4.48
CA PRO A 73 16.66 -1.23 -4.72
C PRO A 73 15.95 0.12 -4.50
N VAL A 74 14.62 0.13 -4.45
CA VAL A 74 13.77 1.32 -4.23
C VAL A 74 12.99 1.24 -2.92
N SER A 75 13.48 0.48 -1.94
CA SER A 75 12.89 0.51 -0.60
C SER A 75 13.24 1.80 0.14
N LEU A 76 12.45 2.14 1.15
CA LEU A 76 12.70 3.28 2.03
C LEU A 76 14.06 3.19 2.71
N LEU A 77 14.52 1.98 3.03
CA LEU A 77 15.86 1.77 3.57
C LEU A 77 16.94 2.24 2.59
N ARG A 78 16.81 1.91 1.30
CA ARG A 78 17.80 2.30 0.28
C ARG A 78 17.80 3.79 0.00
N LEU A 79 16.62 4.41 -0.02
CA LEU A 79 16.50 5.87 -0.12
C LEU A 79 17.19 6.57 1.06
N ARG A 80 16.95 6.11 2.29
CA ARG A 80 17.62 6.63 3.49
C ARG A 80 19.13 6.47 3.40
N GLU A 81 19.61 5.25 3.10
CA GLU A 81 21.03 4.94 2.93
C GLU A 81 21.70 5.79 1.84
N SER A 82 20.97 6.20 0.80
CA SER A 82 21.54 7.06 -0.24
C SER A 82 21.83 8.48 0.27
N LEU A 83 20.97 9.03 1.13
CA LEU A 83 21.16 10.36 1.72
C LEU A 83 22.21 10.33 2.83
N ASP A 84 22.22 9.27 3.66
CA ASP A 84 23.26 9.05 4.67
C ASP A 84 24.66 9.04 4.02
N LYS A 85 24.80 8.44 2.82
CA LYS A 85 26.06 8.43 2.03
C LYS A 85 26.45 9.79 1.47
N GLU A 86 25.49 10.70 1.31
CA GLU A 86 25.72 12.09 0.91
C GLU A 86 25.99 13.00 2.11
N GLY A 87 26.10 12.43 3.32
CA GLY A 87 26.39 13.17 4.55
C GLY A 87 25.16 13.87 5.15
N ILE A 88 23.96 13.54 4.67
CA ILE A 88 22.70 14.07 5.18
C ILE A 88 22.17 13.06 6.21
N PRO A 89 22.19 13.36 7.53
CA PRO A 89 21.71 12.43 8.54
C PRO A 89 20.19 12.27 8.44
N VAL A 90 19.74 11.03 8.27
CA VAL A 90 18.30 10.72 8.16
C VAL A 90 17.84 9.77 9.26
N GLN A 91 16.85 10.23 10.02
CA GLN A 91 16.11 9.43 11.01
C GLN A 91 15.48 8.21 10.35
N LYS A 92 15.31 7.13 11.11
CA LYS A 92 14.63 5.95 10.58
C LYS A 92 13.12 6.14 10.62
N PHE A 93 12.42 5.39 9.77
CA PHE A 93 10.97 5.44 9.69
C PHE A 93 10.27 5.06 11.01
N ASP A 94 10.82 4.05 11.70
CA ASP A 94 10.34 3.54 12.98
C ASP A 94 10.63 4.48 14.17
N ASP A 95 11.55 5.44 14.02
CA ASP A 95 11.77 6.46 15.04
C ASP A 95 10.55 7.41 15.14
N ASP A 96 9.92 7.71 14.00
CA ASP A 96 8.75 8.60 13.89
C ASP A 96 7.41 7.87 13.96
N PHE A 97 7.37 6.59 13.58
CA PHE A 97 6.15 5.78 13.54
C PHE A 97 6.25 4.56 14.47
N LYS A 98 5.99 4.78 15.76
CA LYS A 98 6.18 3.77 16.83
C LYS A 98 5.39 2.47 16.64
N ASP A 99 4.24 2.52 15.99
CA ASP A 99 3.42 1.34 15.69
C ASP A 99 3.94 0.52 14.50
N PHE A 100 4.98 0.97 13.80
CA PHE A 100 5.47 0.38 12.57
C PHE A 100 5.72 -1.12 12.69
N GLU A 101 6.45 -1.58 13.71
CA GLU A 101 6.82 -2.98 13.83
C GLU A 101 5.60 -3.88 13.96
N ARG A 102 4.62 -3.48 14.78
CA ARG A 102 3.35 -4.21 14.94
C ARG A 102 2.62 -4.29 13.60
N ILE A 103 2.46 -3.15 12.93
CA ILE A 103 1.72 -3.06 11.67
C ILE A 103 2.42 -3.86 10.56
N TYR A 104 3.73 -3.74 10.44
CA TYR A 104 4.53 -4.45 9.44
C TYR A 104 4.55 -5.97 9.68
N ASN A 105 4.61 -6.40 10.94
CA ASN A 105 4.45 -7.82 11.28
C ASN A 105 3.06 -8.32 10.91
N GLY A 106 2.01 -7.53 11.18
CA GLY A 106 0.66 -7.83 10.74
C GLY A 106 0.55 -7.96 9.22
N LEU A 107 1.13 -7.04 8.44
CA LEU A 107 1.16 -7.12 6.98
C LEU A 107 1.82 -8.41 6.46
N LYS A 108 2.94 -8.84 7.06
CA LYS A 108 3.57 -10.11 6.72
C LYS A 108 2.66 -11.30 7.03
N THR A 109 1.98 -11.29 8.19
CA THR A 109 1.00 -12.32 8.53
C THR A 109 -0.15 -12.35 7.53
N ILE A 110 -0.66 -11.20 7.10
CA ILE A 110 -1.70 -11.12 6.07
C ILE A 110 -1.19 -11.70 4.75
N ARG A 111 -0.01 -11.28 4.29
CA ARG A 111 0.62 -11.81 3.06
C ARG A 111 0.72 -13.33 3.09
N ASP A 112 1.25 -13.88 4.18
CA ASP A 112 1.50 -15.31 4.29
C ASP A 112 0.19 -16.10 4.36
N LYS A 113 -0.84 -15.56 5.03
CA LYS A 113 -2.16 -16.18 5.16
C LYS A 113 -3.04 -16.03 3.92
N SER A 114 -3.00 -14.88 3.24
CA SER A 114 -3.84 -14.65 2.04
C SER A 114 -3.42 -15.58 0.90
N ILE A 115 -2.12 -15.83 0.76
CA ILE A 115 -1.53 -16.80 -0.17
C ILE A 115 -1.95 -18.23 0.18
N ALA A 116 -2.05 -18.56 1.48
CA ALA A 116 -2.33 -19.92 1.95
C ALA A 116 -3.84 -20.30 2.01
N HIS A 117 -4.78 -19.35 1.99
CA HIS A 117 -6.20 -19.62 2.23
C HIS A 117 -7.12 -19.41 0.99
N PHE A 118 -8.09 -20.32 0.84
CA PHE A 118 -9.11 -20.36 -0.22
C PHE A 118 -9.99 -19.10 -0.26
N GLU A 119 -10.53 -18.83 -1.45
CA GLU A 119 -11.19 -17.62 -2.00
C GLU A 119 -12.38 -17.01 -1.19
N SER A 120 -12.73 -17.56 -0.03
CA SER A 120 -13.95 -17.23 0.73
C SER A 120 -13.73 -16.49 2.06
N SER A 121 -12.48 -16.22 2.45
CA SER A 121 -12.18 -15.58 3.74
C SER A 121 -12.52 -14.09 3.73
N ASP A 122 -13.19 -13.60 4.78
CA ASP A 122 -13.46 -12.17 4.93
C ASP A 122 -12.16 -11.41 5.28
N ILE A 123 -12.01 -10.19 4.77
CA ILE A 123 -10.81 -9.38 5.00
C ILE A 123 -10.62 -9.07 6.50
N GLU A 124 -11.72 -8.92 7.23
CA GLU A 124 -11.69 -8.76 8.68
C GLU A 124 -11.06 -9.94 9.41
N GLN A 125 -11.15 -11.16 8.85
CA GLN A 125 -10.47 -12.32 9.42
C GLN A 125 -8.95 -12.20 9.26
N PHE A 126 -8.47 -11.64 8.14
CA PHE A 126 -7.04 -11.38 7.95
C PHE A 126 -6.53 -10.31 8.93
N TYR A 127 -7.27 -9.22 9.13
CA TYR A 127 -6.93 -8.18 10.10
C TYR A 127 -6.88 -8.71 11.54
N SER A 128 -7.94 -9.42 11.96
CA SER A 128 -8.00 -10.04 13.28
C SER A 128 -6.84 -11.01 13.50
N ALA A 129 -6.57 -11.87 12.52
CA ALA A 129 -5.49 -12.84 12.55
C ALA A 129 -4.08 -12.22 12.56
N ALA A 130 -3.97 -10.97 12.11
CA ALA A 130 -2.73 -10.20 12.03
C ALA A 130 -2.57 -9.19 13.18
N ASN A 131 -3.56 -9.10 14.08
CA ASN A 131 -3.60 -8.14 15.18
C ASN A 131 -3.39 -6.67 14.73
N ILE A 132 -4.01 -6.31 13.60
CA ILE A 132 -4.04 -4.95 13.06
C ILE A 132 -5.46 -4.61 12.60
N THR A 133 -5.70 -3.34 12.33
CA THR A 133 -7.00 -2.79 11.89
C THR A 133 -6.88 -2.13 10.52
N SER A 134 -8.02 -1.85 9.88
CA SER A 134 -8.04 -1.03 8.66
C SER A 134 -7.48 0.38 8.88
N SER A 135 -7.68 0.98 10.07
CA SER A 135 -7.11 2.27 10.46
C SER A 135 -5.59 2.24 10.65
N ASP A 136 -5.03 1.09 11.03
CA ASP A 136 -3.57 0.93 11.07
C ASP A 136 -2.97 1.05 9.66
N ILE A 137 -3.65 0.49 8.65
CA ILE A 137 -3.24 0.59 7.25
C ILE A 137 -3.32 2.05 6.75
N ASP A 138 -4.40 2.76 7.08
CA ASP A 138 -4.54 4.19 6.72
C ASP A 138 -3.42 5.02 7.36
N SER A 139 -3.15 4.77 8.64
CA SER A 139 -2.07 5.45 9.37
C SER A 139 -0.70 5.15 8.75
N LEU A 140 -0.47 3.91 8.32
CA LEU A 140 0.75 3.53 7.61
C LEU A 140 0.90 4.27 6.28
N PHE A 141 -0.16 4.39 5.46
CA PHE A 141 -0.09 5.15 4.20
C PHE A 141 0.28 6.61 4.43
N LEU A 142 -0.32 7.26 5.42
CA LEU A 142 -0.05 8.64 5.78
C LEU A 142 1.38 8.82 6.30
N ALA A 143 1.85 7.92 7.17
CA ALA A 143 3.21 7.92 7.67
C ALA A 143 4.23 7.73 6.54
N LEU A 144 3.99 6.77 5.65
CA LEU A 144 4.83 6.50 4.47
C LEU A 144 4.94 7.71 3.54
N LEU A 145 3.81 8.35 3.23
CA LEU A 145 3.78 9.55 2.39
C LEU A 145 4.55 10.70 3.05
N SER A 146 4.33 10.91 4.35
CA SER A 146 5.01 11.95 5.12
C SER A 146 6.51 11.73 5.17
N TYR A 147 6.93 10.48 5.35
CA TYR A 147 8.34 10.11 5.35
C TYR A 147 8.98 10.32 3.97
N LEU A 148 8.32 9.95 2.86
CA LEU A 148 8.81 10.28 1.52
C LEU A 148 8.95 11.79 1.29
N LYS A 149 7.98 12.60 1.72
CA LYS A 149 8.07 14.07 1.67
C LYS A 149 9.28 14.58 2.48
N TYR A 150 9.51 14.00 3.65
CA TYR A 150 10.66 14.32 4.48
C TYR A 150 11.98 14.03 3.78
N LEU A 151 12.13 12.86 3.16
CA LEU A 151 13.34 12.49 2.40
C LEU A 151 13.60 13.44 1.23
N VAL A 152 12.56 13.82 0.49
CA VAL A 152 12.66 14.78 -0.63
C VAL A 152 13.08 16.16 -0.15
N ARG A 153 12.50 16.62 0.98
CA ARG A 153 12.87 17.91 1.58
C ARG A 153 14.35 17.93 1.99
N LEU A 154 14.82 16.84 2.60
CA LEU A 154 16.22 16.74 3.04
C LEU A 154 17.21 16.69 1.87
N SER A 155 16.85 16.04 0.77
CA SER A 155 17.75 15.91 -0.39
C SER A 155 17.87 17.19 -1.22
N GLY A 156 16.97 18.16 -1.02
CA GLY A 156 16.91 19.37 -1.84
C GLY A 156 16.46 19.13 -3.29
N VAL A 157 16.00 17.92 -3.62
CA VAL A 157 15.55 17.57 -4.97
C VAL A 157 14.17 18.16 -5.24
N HIS A 158 14.01 18.82 -6.38
CA HIS A 158 12.71 19.25 -6.86
C HIS A 158 12.10 18.20 -7.80
N LEU A 159 10.95 17.62 -7.42
CA LEU A 159 10.27 16.58 -8.20
C LEU A 159 9.41 17.14 -9.35
N GLY A 160 9.07 18.43 -9.32
CA GLY A 160 8.14 19.04 -10.28
C GLY A 160 6.66 18.68 -10.04
N TYR A 161 6.34 17.95 -8.98
CA TYR A 161 4.97 17.61 -8.55
C TYR A 161 4.91 17.42 -7.03
N GLU A 162 3.70 17.49 -6.46
CA GLU A 162 3.48 17.17 -5.04
C GLU A 162 3.22 15.68 -4.81
N LEU A 163 3.80 15.13 -3.75
CA LEU A 163 3.48 13.78 -3.28
C LEU A 163 2.12 13.80 -2.53
N THR A 164 1.04 13.41 -3.17
CA THR A 164 -0.30 13.39 -2.56
C THR A 164 -1.10 12.20 -3.04
N PHE A 165 -1.81 11.53 -2.13
CA PHE A 165 -2.82 10.57 -2.58
C PHE A 165 -3.96 11.32 -3.27
N SER A 166 -4.29 10.89 -4.49
CA SER A 166 -5.49 11.34 -5.18
C SER A 166 -6.68 10.61 -4.56
N TYR A 167 -7.68 11.33 -4.04
CA TYR A 167 -8.98 10.73 -3.79
C TYR A 167 -9.71 10.65 -5.13
N ASN A 168 -9.94 9.45 -5.64
CA ASN A 168 -10.75 9.26 -6.84
C ASN A 168 -12.16 8.82 -6.42
N ALA A 169 -13.16 9.69 -6.54
CA ALA A 169 -14.53 9.33 -6.18
C ALA A 169 -15.13 8.26 -7.11
N ASP A 170 -14.62 8.18 -8.34
CA ASP A 170 -15.04 7.28 -9.42
C ASP A 170 -14.06 6.11 -9.59
N TYR A 171 -13.95 5.31 -8.53
CA TYR A 171 -13.24 4.04 -8.52
C TYR A 171 -13.69 3.14 -9.66
N GLU A 172 -12.75 2.45 -10.31
CA GLU A 172 -13.01 1.61 -11.49
C GLU A 172 -14.06 0.55 -11.18
N ILE A 173 -14.08 0.03 -9.95
CA ILE A 173 -15.11 -0.92 -9.55
C ILE A 173 -16.52 -0.33 -9.59
N LYS A 174 -16.73 0.94 -9.25
CA LYS A 174 -18.06 1.57 -9.37
C LYS A 174 -18.53 1.55 -10.82
N GLN A 175 -17.62 1.79 -11.77
CA GLN A 175 -17.91 1.74 -13.19
C GLN A 175 -18.24 0.31 -13.63
N ILE A 176 -17.46 -0.68 -13.21
CA ILE A 176 -17.74 -2.10 -13.48
C ILE A 176 -19.13 -2.47 -12.97
N TYR A 177 -19.46 -2.12 -11.73
CA TYR A 177 -20.78 -2.41 -11.15
C TYR A 177 -21.92 -1.72 -11.89
N SER A 178 -21.74 -0.49 -12.34
CA SER A 178 -22.76 0.21 -13.13
C SER A 178 -23.08 -0.50 -14.46
N LYS A 179 -22.14 -1.32 -14.98
CA LYS A 179 -22.32 -2.12 -16.19
C LYS A 179 -22.89 -3.51 -15.94
N LEU A 180 -22.88 -3.97 -14.68
CA LEU A 180 -23.40 -5.28 -14.27
C LEU A 180 -24.83 -5.21 -13.71
N LYS A 181 -25.36 -4.00 -13.50
CA LYS A 181 -26.78 -3.74 -13.17
C LYS A 181 -27.61 -3.60 -14.43
#